data_AF-A0A7R9HNL7-F1
#
_entry.id   AF-A0A7R9HNL7-F1
#
_cell.length_a   1.000
_cell.length_b   1.000
_cell.length_c   1.000
_cell.angle_alpha   90.00
_cell.angle_beta   90.00
_cell.angle_gamma   90.00
#
_symmetry.space_group_name_H-M   'P 1'
#
loop_
_entity.id
_entity.type
_entity.pdbx_description
1 polymer ?
#
loop_
_entity_poly.entity_id
_entity_poly.type
_entity_poly.pdbx_seq_one_letter_code
_entity_poly.pdbx_strand_id
1 'polypeptide(L)'
;MIDYNACADLSNNHEVYLNAGGSAQNTARIFQWLVGPQHCCVYFGSIGSDEEGTLVETLLRRSGVHTRYTYHRNLPTGRCLALVHGEHRSLVANIGAARIYAPHHLNTQDNLKVLSQVKIIYIEGFFIANNFLTAKELIHFCQVKSIILAFNLKVSCELSVSTKEAMGLLPNASQNNLEVLGLNLAPLAGSVAMNYDHQRDHKAG
;
A
#
# COMPACT_ATOMS: atom_id res chain seq x y z
N MET A 1 18.86 9.80 6.38
CA MET A 1 17.80 8.77 6.26
C MET A 1 17.11 8.67 7.61
N ILE A 2 15.81 8.40 7.67
CA ILE A 2 15.17 8.03 8.94
C ILE A 2 15.77 6.69 9.35
N ASP A 3 16.58 6.69 10.39
CA ASP A 3 17.10 5.50 11.04
C ASP A 3 16.41 5.32 12.42
N TYR A 4 16.82 4.29 13.16
CA TYR A 4 16.26 4.00 14.48
C TYR A 4 16.52 5.14 15.48
N ASN A 5 17.63 5.86 15.32
CA ASN A 5 18.04 6.95 16.21
C ASN A 5 17.13 8.16 16.00
N ALA A 6 16.73 8.47 14.76
CA ALA A 6 15.82 9.57 14.48
C ALA A 6 14.47 9.47 15.22
N CYS A 7 13.89 8.27 15.34
CA CYS A 7 12.66 8.08 16.13
C CYS A 7 12.91 8.18 17.64
N ALA A 8 14.02 7.60 18.13
CA ALA A 8 14.39 7.65 19.55
C ALA A 8 14.72 9.08 20.01
N ASP A 9 15.40 9.86 19.17
CA ASP A 9 15.75 11.25 19.42
C ASP A 9 14.50 12.14 19.49
N LEU A 10 13.49 11.84 18.66
CA LEU A 10 12.21 12.53 18.67
C LEU A 10 11.36 12.17 19.89
N SER A 11 11.33 10.90 20.30
CA SER A 11 10.52 10.46 21.45
C SER A 11 11.02 11.01 22.79
N ASN A 12 12.26 11.46 22.87
CA ASN A 12 12.80 12.11 24.08
C ASN A 12 12.17 13.48 24.35
N ASN A 13 11.64 14.16 23.31
CA ASN A 13 11.15 15.53 23.41
C ASN A 13 9.73 15.74 22.86
N HIS A 14 9.14 14.73 22.23
CA HIS A 14 7.83 14.82 21.56
C HIS A 14 7.01 13.55 21.77
N GLU A 15 5.70 13.69 21.77
CA GLU A 15 4.78 12.54 21.74
C GLU A 15 4.83 11.87 20.37
N VAL A 16 5.14 10.56 20.35
CA VAL A 16 5.29 9.78 19.13
C VAL A 16 4.23 8.69 19.07
N TYR A 17 3.47 8.66 17.98
CA TYR A 17 2.45 7.65 17.71
C TYR A 17 2.87 6.73 16.58
N LEU A 18 2.92 5.43 16.84
CA LEU A 18 3.21 4.42 15.82
C LEU A 18 1.91 3.92 15.18
N ASN A 19 1.86 3.97 13.85
CA ASN A 19 0.71 3.54 13.06
C ASN A 19 1.17 2.79 11.81
N ALA A 20 0.41 1.77 11.39
CA ALA A 20 0.58 1.18 10.06
C ALA A 20 0.23 2.22 8.99
N GLY A 21 1.21 2.56 8.15
CA GLY A 21 1.09 3.53 7.06
C GLY A 21 1.25 2.91 5.68
N GLY A 22 1.58 3.75 4.69
CA GLY A 22 1.68 3.36 3.29
C GLY A 22 0.38 3.64 2.54
N SER A 23 0.48 4.34 1.40
CA SER A 23 -0.72 4.83 0.68
C SER A 23 -1.61 3.67 0.23
N ALA A 24 -1.04 2.67 -0.44
CA ALA A 24 -1.81 1.49 -0.85
C ALA A 24 -2.37 0.68 0.32
N GLN A 25 -1.66 0.58 1.44
CA GLN A 25 -2.14 -0.12 2.63
C GLN A 25 -3.34 0.59 3.25
N ASN A 26 -3.28 1.92 3.34
CA ASN A 26 -4.40 2.74 3.81
C ASN A 26 -5.62 2.59 2.90
N THR A 27 -5.42 2.65 1.58
CA THR A 27 -6.49 2.40 0.60
C THR A 27 -7.10 1.02 0.79
N ALA A 28 -6.29 -0.04 0.94
CA ALA A 28 -6.77 -1.40 1.13
C ALA A 28 -7.60 -1.55 2.42
N ARG A 29 -7.14 -0.96 3.53
CA ARG A 29 -7.85 -1.01 4.83
C ARG A 29 -9.18 -0.26 4.78
N ILE A 30 -9.20 0.95 4.21
CA ILE A 30 -10.43 1.74 4.06
C ILE A 30 -11.39 1.05 3.10
N PHE A 31 -10.89 0.54 1.98
CA PHE A 31 -11.71 -0.20 1.02
C PHE A 31 -12.33 -1.43 1.67
N GLN A 32 -11.54 -2.25 2.38
CA GLN A 32 -12.02 -3.43 3.10
C GLN A 32 -13.09 -3.09 4.14
N TRP A 33 -12.93 -1.96 4.85
CA TRP A 33 -13.93 -1.47 5.78
C TRP A 33 -15.24 -1.09 5.07
N LEU A 34 -15.17 -0.41 3.93
CA LEU A 34 -16.33 -0.01 3.14
C LEU A 34 -17.08 -1.20 2.52
N VAL A 35 -16.36 -2.18 1.99
CA VAL A 35 -16.97 -3.35 1.34
C VAL A 35 -17.46 -4.41 2.33
N GLY A 36 -17.01 -4.35 3.59
CA GLY A 36 -17.41 -5.30 4.63
C GLY A 36 -16.78 -6.70 4.49
N PRO A 37 -16.98 -7.58 5.48
CA PRO A 37 -16.29 -8.87 5.59
C PRO A 37 -16.70 -9.91 4.53
N GLN A 38 -17.82 -9.69 3.83
CA GLN A 38 -18.29 -10.54 2.72
C GLN A 38 -17.42 -10.39 1.45
N HIS A 39 -16.60 -9.34 1.40
CA HIS A 39 -15.66 -9.09 0.33
C HIS A 39 -14.23 -9.12 0.88
N CYS A 40 -13.30 -9.49 0.01
CA CYS A 40 -11.91 -9.74 0.38
C CYS A 40 -10.99 -8.81 -0.41
N CYS A 41 -10.28 -7.94 0.29
CA CYS A 41 -9.13 -7.21 -0.23
C CYS A 41 -7.85 -8.05 0.02
N VAL A 42 -7.01 -8.15 -1.01
CA VAL A 42 -5.70 -8.80 -0.91
C VAL A 42 -4.62 -7.76 -1.17
N TYR A 43 -3.64 -7.66 -0.27
CA TYR A 43 -2.51 -6.74 -0.36
C TYR A 43 -1.22 -7.47 -0.65
N PHE A 44 -0.54 -7.10 -1.74
CA PHE A 44 0.79 -7.59 -2.10
C PHE A 44 1.84 -6.52 -1.80
N GLY A 45 3.00 -6.92 -1.28
CA GLY A 45 4.11 -6.01 -1.02
C GLY A 45 5.33 -6.67 -0.42
N SER A 46 6.30 -5.86 0.02
CA SER A 46 7.52 -6.33 0.69
C SER A 46 7.68 -5.66 2.06
N ILE A 47 8.08 -6.44 3.05
CA ILE A 47 8.45 -6.00 4.41
C ILE A 47 9.81 -6.58 4.80
N GLY A 48 10.43 -6.00 5.82
CA GLY A 48 11.60 -6.58 6.48
C GLY A 48 11.21 -7.78 7.32
N SER A 49 12.16 -8.68 7.57
CA SER A 49 12.01 -9.78 8.54
C SER A 49 12.28 -9.25 9.95
N ASP A 50 11.47 -8.28 10.38
CA ASP A 50 11.63 -7.53 11.63
C ASP A 50 10.27 -7.33 12.35
N GLU A 51 10.35 -6.78 13.58
CA GLU A 51 9.17 -6.56 14.42
C GLU A 51 8.17 -5.59 13.77
N GLU A 52 8.66 -4.57 13.08
CA GLU A 52 7.85 -3.59 12.35
C GLU A 52 7.07 -4.25 11.21
N GLY A 53 7.70 -5.16 10.45
CA GLY A 53 7.05 -5.93 9.40
C GLY A 53 5.93 -6.81 9.97
N THR A 54 6.21 -7.47 11.10
CA THR A 54 5.22 -8.29 11.82
C THR A 54 4.05 -7.44 12.32
N LEU A 55 4.32 -6.25 12.85
CA LEU A 55 3.31 -5.31 13.31
C LEU A 55 2.42 -4.82 12.16
N VAL A 56 3.02 -4.39 11.05
CA VAL A 56 2.30 -3.93 9.85
C VAL A 56 1.39 -5.02 9.33
N GLU A 57 1.90 -6.24 9.17
CA GLU A 57 1.10 -7.37 8.71
C GLU A 57 -0.07 -7.67 9.65
N THR A 58 0.18 -7.68 10.96
CA THR A 58 -0.85 -7.92 11.97
C THR A 58 -1.95 -6.88 11.90
N LEU A 59 -1.61 -5.60 11.74
CA LEU A 59 -2.58 -4.50 11.66
C LEU A 59 -3.44 -4.56 10.38
N LEU A 60 -2.86 -4.95 9.24
CA LEU A 60 -3.63 -5.14 8.01
C LEU A 60 -4.59 -6.33 8.12
N ARG A 61 -4.11 -7.47 8.63
CA ARG A 61 -4.95 -8.66 8.85
C ARG A 61 -6.09 -8.39 9.81
N ARG A 62 -5.82 -7.65 10.90
CA ARG A 62 -6.87 -7.17 11.83
C ARG A 62 -7.91 -6.27 11.17
N SER A 63 -7.54 -5.56 10.10
CA SER A 63 -8.47 -4.75 9.30
C SER A 63 -9.24 -5.59 8.26
N GLY A 64 -9.11 -6.92 8.26
CA GLY A 64 -9.75 -7.83 7.31
C GLY A 64 -9.03 -7.96 5.97
N VAL A 65 -7.85 -7.34 5.81
CA VAL A 65 -7.08 -7.39 4.56
C VAL A 65 -6.19 -8.63 4.56
N HIS A 66 -6.31 -9.47 3.53
CA HIS A 66 -5.41 -10.62 3.36
C HIS A 66 -4.06 -10.16 2.82
N THR A 67 -2.99 -10.44 3.56
CA THR A 67 -1.64 -10.00 3.20
C THR A 67 -0.88 -11.09 2.46
N ARG A 68 -0.11 -10.68 1.44
CA ARG A 68 0.80 -11.51 0.64
C ARG A 68 2.13 -10.79 0.56
N TYR A 69 2.88 -10.81 1.66
CA TYR A 69 4.16 -10.15 1.77
C TYR A 69 5.33 -11.04 1.35
N THR A 70 6.31 -10.43 0.67
CA THR A 70 7.67 -10.94 0.60
C THR A 70 8.46 -10.41 1.80
N TYR A 71 9.28 -11.27 2.41
CA TYR A 71 10.10 -10.95 3.57
C TYR A 71 11.57 -10.77 3.17
N HIS A 72 12.15 -9.63 3.51
CA HIS A 72 13.56 -9.35 3.25
C HIS A 72 14.36 -9.43 4.54
N ARG A 73 15.37 -10.31 4.58
CA ARG A 73 16.22 -10.48 5.77
C ARG A 73 17.26 -9.36 5.95
N ASN A 74 17.64 -8.72 4.84
CA ASN A 74 18.76 -7.77 4.80
C ASN A 74 18.29 -6.30 4.69
N LEU A 75 16.98 -6.05 4.65
CA LEU A 75 16.41 -4.72 4.53
C LEU A 75 15.35 -4.51 5.61
N PRO A 76 15.33 -3.34 6.27
CA PRO A 76 14.32 -3.04 7.26
C PRO A 76 12.96 -2.80 6.60
N THR A 77 11.88 -3.03 7.33
CA THR A 77 10.55 -2.54 6.96
C THR A 77 10.57 -1.01 6.78
N GLY A 78 9.86 -0.53 5.77
CA GLY A 78 9.79 0.90 5.47
C GLY A 78 9.15 1.70 6.59
N ARG A 79 9.61 2.94 6.78
CA ARG A 79 9.12 3.88 7.79
C ARG A 79 8.79 5.23 7.18
N CYS A 80 7.76 5.88 7.70
CA CYS A 80 7.44 7.26 7.35
C CYS A 80 7.26 8.08 8.62
N LEU A 81 8.03 9.16 8.73
CA LEU A 81 7.86 10.16 9.77
C LEU A 81 6.87 11.21 9.24
N ALA A 82 5.77 11.38 9.97
CA ALA A 82 4.80 12.43 9.74
C ALA A 82 4.99 13.54 10.78
N LEU A 83 5.54 14.66 10.35
CA LEU A 83 5.66 15.87 11.17
C LEU A 83 4.35 16.64 11.10
N VAL A 84 3.75 16.89 12.26
CA VAL A 84 2.44 17.50 12.42
C VAL A 84 2.58 18.87 13.07
N HIS A 85 2.12 19.93 12.39
CA HIS A 85 2.06 21.27 12.97
C HIS A 85 0.74 21.95 12.58
N GLY A 86 -0.20 22.03 13.53
CA GLY A 86 -1.56 22.49 13.25
C GLY A 86 -2.23 21.64 12.18
N GLU A 87 -2.62 22.25 11.06
CA GLU A 87 -3.19 21.57 9.89
C GLU A 87 -2.14 21.06 8.90
N HIS A 88 -0.87 21.46 9.05
CA HIS A 88 0.19 21.10 8.14
C HIS A 88 0.79 19.74 8.47
N ARG A 89 1.14 18.98 7.43
CA ARG A 89 1.78 17.68 7.51
C ARG A 89 2.99 17.66 6.57
N SER A 90 4.15 17.24 7.09
CA SER A 90 5.33 16.97 6.28
C SER A 90 5.73 15.51 6.43
N LEU A 91 5.97 14.83 5.33
CA LEU A 91 6.24 13.40 5.29
C LEU A 91 7.68 13.17 4.85
N VAL A 92 8.44 12.47 5.68
CA VAL A 92 9.75 11.95 5.32
C VAL A 92 9.63 10.44 5.30
N ALA A 93 10.01 9.79 4.20
CA ALA A 93 9.84 8.34 4.04
C ALA A 93 11.18 7.66 3.78
N ASN A 94 11.44 6.57 4.50
CA ASN A 94 12.42 5.57 4.16
C ASN A 94 11.69 4.33 3.66
N ILE A 95 11.78 4.05 2.35
CA ILE A 95 10.98 2.99 1.71
C ILE A 95 11.39 1.58 2.19
N GLY A 96 12.64 1.39 2.62
CA GLY A 96 13.11 0.09 3.13
C GLY A 96 12.89 -1.06 2.15
N ALA A 97 12.47 -2.21 2.67
CA ALA A 97 12.17 -3.43 1.92
C ALA A 97 11.10 -3.25 0.82
N ALA A 98 10.19 -2.28 0.95
CA ALA A 98 9.13 -2.03 -0.03
C ALA A 98 9.67 -1.59 -1.40
N ARG A 99 10.93 -1.17 -1.48
CA ARG A 99 11.60 -0.81 -2.74
C ARG A 99 11.84 -2.02 -3.64
N ILE A 100 11.85 -3.24 -3.08
CA ILE A 100 12.21 -4.45 -3.82
C ILE A 100 11.04 -5.42 -3.84
N TYR A 101 10.38 -5.50 -4.98
CA TYR A 101 9.34 -6.48 -5.28
C TYR A 101 9.47 -6.93 -6.73
N ALA A 102 10.20 -8.02 -6.94
CA ALA A 102 10.50 -8.57 -8.25
C ALA A 102 9.35 -9.43 -8.80
N PRO A 103 9.26 -9.62 -10.13
CA PRO A 103 8.20 -10.39 -10.78
C PRO A 103 8.00 -11.80 -10.23
N HIS A 104 9.09 -12.50 -9.90
CA HIS A 104 9.01 -13.87 -9.38
C HIS A 104 8.29 -13.98 -8.03
N HIS A 105 8.23 -12.90 -7.22
CA HIS A 105 7.41 -12.89 -6.01
C HIS A 105 5.91 -12.93 -6.34
N LEU A 106 5.52 -12.30 -7.45
CA LEU A 106 4.15 -12.30 -7.95
C LEU A 106 3.80 -13.62 -8.65
N ASN A 107 4.74 -14.16 -9.43
CA ASN A 107 4.51 -15.27 -10.36
C ASN A 107 4.54 -16.66 -9.68
N THR A 108 4.13 -16.74 -8.42
CA THR A 108 3.87 -18.03 -7.76
C THR A 108 2.51 -18.55 -8.19
N GLN A 109 2.34 -19.87 -8.22
CA GLN A 109 1.08 -20.49 -8.61
C GLN A 109 -0.11 -20.01 -7.76
N ASP A 110 0.11 -19.87 -6.44
CA ASP A 110 -0.92 -19.40 -5.51
C ASP A 110 -1.28 -17.93 -5.73
N ASN A 111 -0.28 -17.07 -5.94
CA ASN A 111 -0.52 -15.64 -6.16
C ASN A 111 -1.23 -15.41 -7.50
N LEU A 112 -0.85 -16.12 -8.56
CA LEU A 112 -1.54 -16.06 -9.86
C LEU A 112 -2.98 -16.57 -9.78
N LYS A 113 -3.25 -17.58 -8.95
CA LYS A 113 -4.62 -18.06 -8.68
C LYS A 113 -5.46 -17.01 -7.95
N VAL A 114 -4.88 -16.27 -7.01
CA VAL A 114 -5.58 -15.16 -6.35
C VAL A 114 -5.84 -14.02 -7.32
N LEU A 115 -4.84 -13.63 -8.12
CA LEU A 115 -4.96 -12.55 -9.10
C LEU A 115 -6.00 -12.84 -10.19
N SER A 116 -6.22 -14.09 -10.56
CA SER A 116 -7.24 -14.44 -11.56
C SER A 116 -8.68 -14.33 -11.04
N GLN A 117 -8.86 -14.19 -9.72
CA GLN A 117 -10.17 -14.10 -9.06
C GLN A 117 -10.60 -12.66 -8.76
N VAL A 118 -9.68 -11.69 -8.85
CA VAL A 118 -10.00 -10.29 -8.54
C VAL A 118 -10.63 -9.58 -9.73
N LYS A 119 -11.51 -8.62 -9.44
CA LYS A 119 -12.14 -7.75 -10.45
C LYS A 119 -11.39 -6.44 -10.65
N ILE A 120 -10.64 -6.02 -9.63
CA ILE A 120 -9.92 -4.75 -9.59
C ILE A 120 -8.51 -5.02 -9.07
N ILE A 121 -7.52 -4.46 -9.75
CA ILE A 121 -6.14 -4.36 -9.27
C ILE A 121 -5.82 -2.87 -9.12
N TYR A 122 -5.35 -2.47 -7.93
CA TYR A 122 -4.89 -1.12 -7.64
C TYR A 122 -3.37 -1.09 -7.50
N ILE A 123 -2.69 -0.20 -8.22
CA ILE A 123 -1.23 -0.02 -8.15
C ILE A 123 -0.89 1.40 -7.71
N GLU A 124 -0.03 1.54 -6.69
CA GLU A 124 0.47 2.84 -6.25
C GLU A 124 1.61 3.34 -7.14
N GLY A 125 1.66 4.64 -7.45
CA GLY A 125 2.74 5.24 -8.25
C GLY A 125 4.14 5.03 -7.68
N PHE A 126 4.30 5.01 -6.35
CA PHE A 126 5.58 4.65 -5.71
C PHE A 126 6.01 3.21 -6.04
N PHE A 127 5.06 2.28 -6.17
CA PHE A 127 5.36 0.91 -6.56
C PHE A 127 5.83 0.85 -8.02
N ILE A 128 5.17 1.58 -8.93
CA ILE A 128 5.56 1.66 -10.34
C ILE A 128 7.01 2.17 -10.47
N ALA A 129 7.35 3.24 -9.74
CA ALA A 129 8.69 3.84 -9.81
C ALA A 129 9.81 2.92 -9.33
N ASN A 130 9.55 2.07 -8.32
CA ASN A 130 10.57 1.19 -7.74
C ASN A 130 10.55 -0.25 -8.32
N ASN A 131 9.40 -0.69 -8.85
CA ASN A 131 9.14 -2.07 -9.24
C ASN A 131 8.51 -2.14 -10.66
N PHE A 132 9.05 -1.36 -11.59
CA PHE A 132 8.49 -1.15 -12.91
C PHE A 132 8.23 -2.45 -13.69
N LEU A 133 9.15 -3.42 -13.66
CA LEU A 133 8.97 -4.70 -14.35
C LEU A 133 7.74 -5.46 -13.84
N THR A 134 7.56 -5.52 -12.52
CA THR A 134 6.40 -6.17 -11.91
C THR A 134 5.11 -5.41 -12.22
N ALA A 135 5.15 -4.08 -12.19
CA ALA A 135 4.01 -3.25 -12.57
C ALA A 135 3.61 -3.47 -14.04
N LYS A 136 4.59 -3.56 -14.95
CA LYS A 136 4.37 -3.86 -16.37
C LYS A 136 3.71 -5.23 -16.58
N GLU A 137 4.17 -6.26 -15.87
CA GLU A 137 3.53 -7.58 -15.91
C GLU A 137 2.09 -7.56 -15.38
N LEU A 138 1.83 -6.83 -14.28
CA LEU A 138 0.47 -6.67 -13.75
C LEU A 138 -0.45 -5.92 -14.73
N ILE A 139 0.03 -4.87 -15.37
CA ILE A 139 -0.73 -4.12 -16.39
C ILE A 139 -1.11 -5.05 -17.53
N HIS A 140 -0.15 -5.82 -18.05
CA HIS A 140 -0.40 -6.79 -19.11
C HIS A 140 -1.38 -7.88 -18.67
N PHE A 141 -1.24 -8.40 -17.44
CA PHE A 141 -2.16 -9.37 -16.87
C PHE A 141 -3.59 -8.82 -16.81
N CYS A 142 -3.77 -7.56 -16.39
CA CYS A 142 -5.08 -6.91 -16.36
C CYS A 142 -5.70 -6.79 -17.75
N GLN A 143 -4.89 -6.42 -18.77
CA GLN A 143 -5.34 -6.33 -20.16
C GLN A 143 -5.85 -7.69 -20.67
N VAL A 144 -5.05 -8.75 -20.49
CA VAL A 144 -5.38 -10.11 -20.97
C VAL A 144 -6.59 -10.70 -20.25
N LYS A 145 -6.76 -10.42 -18.96
CA LYS A 145 -7.84 -10.97 -18.13
C LYS A 145 -9.07 -10.08 -18.02
N SER A 146 -9.06 -8.89 -18.66
CA SER A 146 -10.11 -7.88 -18.54
C SER A 146 -10.42 -7.50 -17.07
N ILE A 147 -9.35 -7.34 -16.27
CA ILE A 147 -9.43 -6.86 -14.88
C ILE A 147 -9.32 -5.34 -14.88
N ILE A 148 -10.14 -4.67 -14.08
CA ILE A 148 -10.09 -3.20 -13.93
C ILE A 148 -8.77 -2.82 -13.26
N LEU A 149 -8.02 -1.91 -13.88
CA LEU A 149 -6.78 -1.40 -13.33
C LEU A 149 -6.97 0.03 -12.81
N ALA A 150 -6.82 0.22 -11.51
CA ALA A 150 -6.78 1.53 -10.88
C ALA A 150 -5.34 1.88 -10.47
N PHE A 151 -4.99 3.17 -10.47
CA PHE A 151 -3.72 3.62 -9.92
C PHE A 151 -3.79 5.04 -9.36
N ASN A 152 -2.83 5.35 -8.49
CA ASN A 152 -2.62 6.71 -7.98
C ASN A 152 -1.28 7.26 -8.47
N LEU A 153 -1.29 8.52 -8.91
CA LEU A 153 -0.10 9.28 -9.27
C LEU A 153 0.48 9.95 -8.02
N LYS A 154 1.72 9.63 -7.69
CA LYS A 154 2.45 10.24 -6.57
C LYS A 154 2.58 11.77 -6.75
N VAL A 155 2.39 12.52 -5.65
CA VAL A 155 2.59 13.98 -5.59
C VAL A 155 4.09 14.33 -5.61
N SER A 156 4.41 15.39 -6.36
CA SER A 156 5.72 15.97 -6.73
C SER A 156 6.45 15.24 -7.87
N CYS A 157 6.20 15.75 -9.08
CA CYS A 157 7.10 15.86 -10.22
C CYS A 157 8.48 15.18 -10.07
N GLU A 158 8.56 13.92 -10.44
CA GLU A 158 9.19 13.52 -11.68
C GLU A 158 8.29 12.43 -12.23
N LEU A 159 7.68 12.67 -13.39
CA LEU A 159 7.32 11.57 -14.27
C LEU A 159 8.64 10.89 -14.63
N SER A 160 9.14 10.04 -13.71
CA SER A 160 10.29 9.20 -13.96
C SER A 160 10.03 8.49 -15.29
N VAL A 161 11.08 8.19 -16.05
CA VAL A 161 10.95 7.50 -17.34
C VAL A 161 10.00 6.30 -17.19
N SER A 162 10.13 5.54 -16.11
CA SER A 162 9.27 4.42 -15.76
C SER A 162 7.79 4.78 -15.54
N THR A 163 7.47 5.95 -14.98
CA THR A 163 6.06 6.38 -14.85
C THR A 163 5.48 6.77 -16.20
N LYS A 164 6.26 7.47 -17.06
CA LYS A 164 5.83 7.79 -18.44
C LYS A 164 5.64 6.52 -19.26
N GLU A 165 6.56 5.57 -19.14
CA GLU A 165 6.48 4.27 -19.80
C GLU A 165 5.26 3.49 -19.28
N ALA A 166 5.02 3.44 -17.96
CA ALA A 166 3.84 2.78 -17.40
C ALA A 166 2.55 3.42 -17.90
N MET A 167 2.50 4.76 -17.97
CA MET A 167 1.36 5.48 -18.54
C MET A 167 1.18 5.20 -20.03
N GLY A 168 2.27 5.05 -20.79
CA GLY A 168 2.25 4.64 -22.20
C GLY A 168 1.84 3.17 -22.41
N LEU A 169 1.94 2.33 -21.37
CA LEU A 169 1.46 0.95 -21.37
C LEU A 169 -0.02 0.82 -21.01
N LEU A 170 -0.63 1.89 -20.47
CA LEU A 170 -2.08 1.91 -20.30
C LEU A 170 -2.70 1.91 -21.70
N PRO A 171 -3.67 1.01 -21.96
CA PRO A 171 -4.41 1.08 -23.20
C PRO A 171 -5.07 2.45 -23.29
N ASN A 172 -5.14 3.03 -24.49
CA ASN A 172 -6.06 4.13 -24.74
C ASN A 172 -7.42 3.70 -24.16
N ALA A 173 -7.95 4.45 -23.21
CA ALA A 173 -9.17 4.10 -22.45
C ALA A 173 -10.40 3.82 -23.33
N SER A 174 -10.28 3.99 -24.64
CA SER A 174 -11.27 3.74 -25.68
C SER A 174 -11.21 2.37 -26.36
N GLN A 175 -10.17 1.53 -26.18
CA GLN A 175 -10.01 0.30 -27.01
C GLN A 175 -10.14 -1.03 -26.28
N ASN A 176 -10.00 -1.07 -24.96
CA ASN A 176 -10.25 -2.25 -24.14
C ASN A 176 -11.01 -1.78 -22.90
N ASN A 177 -11.90 -2.60 -22.33
CA ASN A 177 -12.69 -2.33 -21.12
C ASN A 177 -11.82 -2.15 -19.84
N LEU A 178 -10.77 -1.34 -19.91
CA LEU A 178 -9.89 -0.96 -18.82
C LEU A 178 -10.32 0.42 -18.33
N GLU A 179 -11.14 0.44 -17.28
CA GLU A 179 -11.42 1.68 -16.58
C GLU A 179 -10.20 2.08 -15.76
N VAL A 180 -9.47 3.08 -16.26
CA VAL A 180 -8.38 3.71 -15.54
C VAL A 180 -8.95 4.77 -14.60
N LEU A 181 -9.06 4.42 -13.32
CA LEU A 181 -9.41 5.37 -12.26
C LEU A 181 -8.12 5.96 -11.67
N GLY A 182 -7.77 7.16 -12.13
CA GLY A 182 -6.70 7.97 -11.54
C GLY A 182 -7.21 8.67 -10.28
N LEU A 183 -6.94 8.11 -9.10
CA LEU A 183 -7.24 8.76 -7.84
C LEU A 183 -6.02 9.56 -7.40
N ASN A 184 -6.09 10.90 -7.42
CA ASN A 184 -5.08 11.74 -6.79
C ASN A 184 -5.33 11.76 -5.27
N LEU A 185 -4.98 10.66 -4.60
CA LEU A 185 -4.89 10.68 -3.15
C LEU A 185 -3.54 11.36 -2.85
N ALA A 186 -3.57 12.68 -2.68
CA ALA A 186 -2.63 13.33 -1.76
C ALA A 186 -2.63 12.48 -0.48
N PRO A 187 -1.49 12.26 0.20
CA PRO A 187 -1.43 11.39 1.34
C PRO A 187 -2.40 11.91 2.41
N LEU A 188 -3.61 11.36 2.40
CA LEU A 188 -4.54 11.42 3.50
C LEU A 188 -3.91 10.52 4.56
N ALA A 189 -2.88 11.05 5.21
CA ALA A 189 -2.53 10.69 6.57
C ALA A 189 -3.62 11.28 7.50
N GLY A 190 -4.88 10.97 7.19
CA GLY A 190 -5.92 10.92 8.18
C GLY A 190 -5.72 9.59 8.86
N SER A 191 -5.19 9.64 10.08
CA SER A 191 -5.58 8.66 11.09
C SER A 191 -7.12 8.69 11.14
N VAL A 192 -7.76 7.84 10.35
CA VAL A 192 -8.97 7.21 10.85
C VAL A 192 -8.45 6.26 11.91
N ALA A 193 -8.21 6.80 13.10
CA ALA A 193 -8.38 6.03 14.31
C ALA A 193 -9.83 5.57 14.23
N MET A 194 -10.07 4.37 13.70
CA MET A 194 -11.23 3.63 14.14
C MET A 194 -10.98 3.45 15.64
N ASN A 195 -11.56 4.34 16.44
CA ASN A 195 -11.82 4.05 17.84
C ASN A 195 -12.64 2.77 17.81
N TYR A 196 -11.96 1.63 17.98
CA TYR A 196 -12.61 0.40 18.42
C TYR A 196 -13.11 0.71 19.82
N ASP A 197 -14.34 1.20 19.86
CA ASP A 197 -15.07 1.50 21.07
C ASP A 197 -15.27 0.17 21.81
N HIS A 198 -14.38 -0.09 22.78
CA HIS A 198 -14.38 -1.32 23.58
C HIS A 198 -15.53 -1.37 24.60
N GLN A 199 -16.57 -0.55 24.44
CA GLN A 199 -17.72 -0.50 25.34
C GLN A 199 -19.07 -0.69 24.63
N ARG A 200 -19.21 -1.79 23.89
CA ARG A 200 -20.53 -2.38 23.62
C ARG A 200 -20.47 -3.89 23.71
N ASP A 201 -20.16 -4.39 24.90
CA ASP A 201 -20.68 -5.67 25.37
C ASP A 201 -20.77 -5.61 26.90
N HIS A 202 -21.91 -6.10 27.42
CA HIS A 202 -22.38 -6.06 28.81
C HIS A 202 -23.16 -4.80 29.25
N LYS A 203 -24.45 -4.78 28.91
CA LYS A 203 -25.55 -4.87 29.90
C LYS A 203 -26.90 -4.98 29.17
N ALA A 204 -27.28 -6.22 28.87
CA ALA A 204 -28.68 -6.60 28.78
C ALA A 204 -28.91 -7.59 29.94
N GLY A 205 -29.55 -7.09 30.99
CA GLY A 205 -29.96 -7.76 32.20
C GLY A 205 -30.98 -6.86 32.87
#